data_AF-A0A940QKW5-F1
#
_entry.id   AF-A0A940QKW5-F1
#
_cell.length_a   1.000
_cell.length_b   1.000
_cell.length_c   1.000
_cell.angle_alpha   90.00
_cell.angle_beta   90.00
_cell.angle_gamma   90.00
#
_symmetry.space_group_name_H-M   'P 1'
#
loop_
_entity.id
_entity.type
_entity.pdbx_description
1 polymer ?
#
loop_
_entity_poly.entity_id
_entity_poly.type
_entity_poly.pdbx_seq_one_letter_code
_entity_poly.pdbx_strand_id
1 'polypeptide(L)'
;MIEKEIVGKVLEVFLKEYQSVWLIDINDNSIKLYWPTEGRLYEEFADMMKVIDELSDYDKVRQWYADNYIGERYRKRLLEQSSLSTIISRTADGESFLIGYGRVIDNHKNYNQLVYDRINDENGELRCILLATRDIDIMRTADVDPLTGLLTRAAFLRHATDLVKYHPDKQFDVVISDIVDFKKINEVYGIQTADRILAWVGSYLAPFANDNLIIGRYGGDQMVMIGDHENIMKFTLSEESAKNWYYAMNRNGLPNIISKFGVYEDIPHDVDVISCCDKAHIALNNIKHDYSVDMAFYDAEMEQKLSVRRKIEDSMYSALQNEDFKVYYQPKHDAATGRLIGAEALVRWENSEFGFMSPSDFIPLFEMNGFVAEIDTYVWKRTCENIRYWLDKGLKVVPVSVNASKLTFALNDLVERYQRIAEEFDVSPDYLHIEITETLMSSDLENLIEKLEKFRSLGYEIELDDFGTGYSSLNILSSLPIDVVKLDMSFMKQFGNEKRTKVLAACIDLARELGYKTVSEGVEKKEQSDMLCKLGVDAIQGYLYSRPLSEEDFEDYLKENTMLI
;
A
#
# COMPACT_ATOMS: atom_id res chain seq x y z
N MET A 1 -28.53 -0.53 62.02
CA MET A 1 -28.51 0.94 61.85
C MET A 1 -27.40 1.42 60.93
N ILE A 2 -26.22 0.79 60.88
CA ILE A 2 -25.18 1.08 59.86
C ILE A 2 -25.57 0.51 58.47
N GLU A 3 -26.44 -0.51 58.44
CA GLU A 3 -27.01 -1.16 57.26
C GLU A 3 -27.86 -0.26 56.33
N LYS A 4 -28.30 0.94 56.75
CA LYS A 4 -29.29 1.73 55.98
C LYS A 4 -28.73 2.92 55.21
N GLU A 5 -27.62 3.52 55.61
CA GLU A 5 -27.14 4.77 55.00
C GLU A 5 -25.97 4.58 54.01
N ILE A 6 -24.98 3.72 54.33
CA ILE A 6 -23.84 3.45 53.44
C ILE A 6 -24.23 2.44 52.35
N VAL A 7 -24.91 1.37 52.75
CA VAL A 7 -25.33 0.28 51.87
C VAL A 7 -26.36 0.75 50.83
N GLY A 8 -27.30 1.62 51.21
CA GLY A 8 -28.34 2.12 50.28
C GLY A 8 -27.80 2.88 49.06
N LYS A 9 -26.88 3.84 49.27
CA LYS A 9 -26.31 4.65 48.18
C LYS A 9 -25.35 3.86 47.29
N VAL A 10 -24.55 2.97 47.87
CA VAL A 10 -23.61 2.11 47.12
C VAL A 10 -24.38 1.09 46.28
N LEU A 11 -25.41 0.46 46.84
CA LEU A 11 -26.27 -0.47 46.11
C LEU A 11 -27.00 0.20 44.94
N GLU A 12 -27.52 1.42 45.10
CA GLU A 12 -28.18 2.15 44.01
C GLU A 12 -27.25 2.47 42.83
N VAL A 13 -25.96 2.72 43.07
CA VAL A 13 -24.98 2.96 42.01
C VAL A 13 -24.62 1.66 41.29
N PHE A 14 -24.33 0.60 42.04
CA PHE A 14 -23.95 -0.68 41.44
C PHE A 14 -25.11 -1.35 40.70
N LEU A 15 -26.35 -1.24 41.18
CA LEU A 15 -27.53 -1.80 40.50
C LEU A 15 -27.85 -1.11 39.17
N LYS A 16 -27.21 0.02 38.82
CA LYS A 16 -27.29 0.62 37.48
C LYS A 16 -26.35 -0.02 36.47
N GLU A 17 -25.24 -0.62 36.93
CA GLU A 17 -24.17 -1.15 36.09
C GLU A 17 -24.07 -2.68 36.10
N TYR A 18 -24.65 -3.33 37.12
CA TYR A 18 -24.55 -4.77 37.35
C TYR A 18 -25.93 -5.42 37.46
N GLN A 19 -26.04 -6.67 37.01
CA GLN A 19 -27.30 -7.43 36.98
C GLN A 19 -27.77 -7.81 38.38
N SER A 20 -26.84 -8.09 39.29
CA SER A 20 -27.13 -8.37 40.69
C SER A 20 -25.97 -7.92 41.57
N VAL A 21 -26.29 -7.57 42.82
CA VAL A 21 -25.33 -7.14 43.83
C VAL A 21 -25.58 -7.93 45.10
N TRP A 22 -24.53 -8.46 45.68
CA TRP A 22 -24.56 -9.36 46.81
C TRP A 22 -23.71 -8.76 47.92
N LEU A 23 -24.22 -8.79 49.14
CA LEU A 23 -23.52 -8.30 50.32
C LEU A 23 -23.16 -9.49 51.20
N ILE A 24 -21.87 -9.69 51.45
CA ILE A 24 -21.36 -10.75 52.30
C ILE A 24 -20.85 -10.11 53.59
N ASP A 25 -21.41 -10.47 54.75
CA ASP A 25 -20.88 -10.03 56.05
C ASP A 25 -19.76 -10.99 56.48
N ILE A 26 -18.58 -10.42 56.75
CA ILE A 26 -17.39 -11.22 57.06
C ILE A 26 -17.44 -11.81 58.47
N ASN A 27 -18.27 -11.26 59.37
CA ASN A 27 -18.25 -11.62 60.79
C ASN A 27 -19.07 -12.87 61.07
N ASP A 28 -20.19 -13.04 60.36
CA ASP A 28 -21.10 -14.17 60.52
C ASP A 28 -21.25 -15.03 59.26
N ASN A 29 -20.50 -14.72 58.19
CA ASN A 29 -20.53 -15.41 56.90
C ASN A 29 -21.90 -15.32 56.19
N SER A 30 -22.78 -14.42 56.61
CA SER A 30 -24.10 -14.24 56.01
C SER A 30 -24.01 -13.56 54.65
N ILE A 31 -24.98 -13.82 53.79
CA ILE A 31 -25.04 -13.30 52.43
C ILE A 31 -26.45 -12.79 52.12
N LYS A 32 -26.54 -11.60 51.52
CA LYS A 32 -27.80 -10.99 51.06
C LYS A 32 -27.70 -10.62 49.60
N LEU A 33 -28.78 -10.83 48.86
CA LEU A 33 -28.88 -10.54 47.43
C LEU A 33 -29.78 -9.32 47.19
N TYR A 34 -29.32 -8.43 46.31
CA TYR A 34 -30.03 -7.25 45.83
C TYR A 34 -30.03 -7.25 44.28
N TRP A 35 -31.17 -6.91 43.66
CA TRP A 35 -31.32 -6.85 42.20
C TRP A 35 -32.32 -5.75 41.79
N PRO A 36 -32.39 -5.36 40.49
CA PRO A 36 -33.35 -4.38 40.00
C PRO A 36 -34.78 -4.92 40.01
N THR A 37 -35.75 -4.17 40.54
CA THR A 37 -37.14 -4.63 40.76
C THR A 37 -38.00 -4.89 39.52
N GLU A 38 -37.51 -4.68 38.28
CA GLU A 38 -38.28 -4.93 37.04
C GLU A 38 -37.40 -5.49 35.90
N GLY A 39 -37.93 -6.46 35.12
CA GLY A 39 -37.32 -6.98 33.88
C GLY A 39 -37.23 -8.51 33.75
N ARG A 40 -36.76 -8.99 32.58
CA ARG A 40 -36.66 -10.42 32.19
C ARG A 40 -35.79 -11.28 33.12
N LEU A 41 -34.91 -10.65 33.90
CA LEU A 41 -34.00 -11.30 34.87
C LEU A 41 -34.73 -11.77 36.15
N TYR A 42 -35.97 -11.31 36.40
CA TYR A 42 -36.70 -11.62 37.63
C TYR A 42 -36.98 -13.12 37.84
N GLU A 43 -37.27 -13.86 36.76
CA GLU A 43 -37.59 -15.30 36.85
C GLU A 43 -36.33 -16.16 37.07
N GLU A 44 -35.18 -15.78 36.50
CA GLU A 44 -33.92 -16.52 36.63
C GLU A 44 -33.31 -16.45 38.04
N PHE A 45 -33.50 -15.34 38.75
CA PHE A 45 -32.99 -15.14 40.11
C PHE A 45 -33.93 -15.64 41.22
N ALA A 46 -35.18 -16.00 40.90
CA ALA A 46 -36.18 -16.41 41.88
C ALA A 46 -35.82 -17.72 42.61
N ASP A 47 -35.24 -18.70 41.91
CA ASP A 47 -34.79 -19.95 42.54
C ASP A 47 -33.51 -19.76 43.36
N MET A 48 -32.66 -18.83 42.92
CA MET A 48 -31.43 -18.45 43.63
C MET A 48 -31.75 -17.77 44.96
N MET A 49 -32.77 -16.92 45.00
CA MET A 49 -33.25 -16.30 46.24
C MET A 49 -33.68 -17.32 47.29
N LYS A 50 -34.48 -18.31 46.90
CA LYS A 50 -34.94 -19.35 47.83
C LYS A 50 -33.76 -20.07 48.47
N VAL A 51 -32.76 -20.41 47.67
CA VAL A 51 -31.56 -21.09 48.14
C VAL A 51 -30.71 -20.20 49.05
N ILE A 52 -30.60 -18.90 48.75
CA ILE A 52 -29.88 -17.95 49.60
C ILE A 52 -30.57 -17.78 50.94
N ASP A 53 -31.90 -17.61 50.93
CA ASP A 53 -32.70 -17.48 52.15
C ASP A 53 -32.63 -18.78 52.99
N GLU A 54 -32.64 -19.96 52.34
CA GLU A 54 -32.54 -21.26 53.00
C GLU A 54 -31.14 -21.55 53.58
N LEU A 55 -30.07 -21.24 52.84
CA LEU A 55 -28.70 -21.55 53.26
C LEU A 55 -28.12 -20.51 54.20
N SER A 56 -28.40 -19.23 53.97
CA SER A 56 -27.94 -18.06 54.74
C SER A 56 -26.43 -18.04 55.08
N ASP A 57 -25.61 -18.72 54.28
CA ASP A 57 -24.18 -18.91 54.50
C ASP A 57 -23.45 -18.83 53.16
N TYR A 58 -22.46 -17.93 53.06
CA TYR A 58 -21.74 -17.64 51.82
C TYR A 58 -21.04 -18.86 51.23
N ASP A 59 -20.36 -19.66 52.04
CA ASP A 59 -19.61 -20.83 51.55
C ASP A 59 -20.57 -21.88 50.96
N LYS A 60 -21.72 -22.11 51.61
CA LYS A 60 -22.74 -23.02 51.09
C LYS A 60 -23.37 -22.51 49.80
N VAL A 61 -23.71 -21.22 49.74
CA VAL A 61 -24.28 -20.59 48.54
C VAL A 61 -23.29 -20.63 47.37
N ARG A 62 -22.01 -20.33 47.63
CA ARG A 62 -20.93 -20.38 46.64
C ARG A 62 -20.74 -21.79 46.08
N GLN A 63 -20.74 -22.81 46.95
CA GLN A 63 -20.62 -24.21 46.53
C GLN A 63 -21.82 -24.62 45.67
N TRP A 64 -23.03 -24.31 46.12
CA TRP A 64 -24.25 -24.59 45.35
C TRP A 64 -24.24 -23.90 43.98
N TYR A 65 -23.85 -22.63 43.92
CA TYR A 65 -23.77 -21.88 42.65
C TYR A 65 -22.75 -22.51 41.69
N ALA A 66 -21.61 -22.94 42.20
CA ALA A 66 -20.57 -23.61 41.43
C ALA A 66 -21.02 -24.97 40.87
N ASP A 67 -21.84 -25.71 41.61
CA ASP A 67 -22.34 -27.02 41.19
C ASP A 67 -23.46 -26.92 40.15
N ASN A 68 -24.32 -25.90 40.24
CA ASN A 68 -25.50 -25.76 39.39
C ASN A 68 -25.28 -24.92 38.12
N TYR A 69 -24.40 -23.92 38.17
CA TYR A 69 -24.29 -22.94 37.07
C TYR A 69 -22.92 -22.91 36.39
N ILE A 70 -21.88 -23.51 36.97
CA ILE A 70 -20.51 -23.38 36.48
C ILE A 70 -20.06 -24.65 35.79
N GLY A 71 -19.60 -24.48 34.55
CA GLY A 71 -19.04 -25.59 33.77
C GLY A 71 -17.83 -26.21 34.46
N GLU A 72 -17.66 -27.54 34.34
CA GLU A 72 -16.64 -28.33 35.06
C GLU A 72 -15.23 -27.74 34.95
N ARG A 73 -14.87 -27.22 33.78
CA ARG A 73 -13.55 -26.59 33.52
C ARG A 73 -13.24 -25.42 34.45
N TYR A 74 -14.23 -24.65 34.87
CA TYR A 74 -14.04 -23.41 35.64
C TYR A 74 -14.38 -23.58 37.13
N ARG A 75 -15.05 -24.67 37.52
CA ARG A 75 -15.57 -24.88 38.89
C ARG A 75 -14.49 -24.82 39.96
N LYS A 76 -13.40 -25.56 39.78
CA LYS A 76 -12.29 -25.60 40.75
C LYS A 76 -11.66 -24.22 40.94
N ARG A 77 -11.35 -23.54 39.83
CA ARG A 77 -10.75 -22.20 39.85
C ARG A 77 -11.68 -21.17 40.48
N LEU A 78 -12.99 -21.23 40.20
CA LEU A 78 -13.94 -20.33 40.83
C LEU A 78 -13.93 -20.53 42.35
N LEU A 79 -14.10 -21.76 42.83
CA LEU A 79 -14.18 -22.06 44.27
C LEU A 79 -12.92 -21.67 45.05
N GLU A 80 -11.74 -21.76 44.42
CA GLU A 80 -10.47 -21.29 44.99
C GLU A 80 -10.43 -19.75 45.04
N GLN A 81 -10.80 -19.07 43.96
CA GLN A 81 -10.66 -17.62 43.83
C GLN A 81 -11.76 -16.82 44.57
N SER A 82 -12.92 -17.42 44.80
CA SER A 82 -14.04 -16.80 45.52
C SER A 82 -14.12 -17.24 47.00
N SER A 83 -13.07 -17.81 47.57
CA SER A 83 -13.02 -18.00 49.03
C SER A 83 -12.91 -16.66 49.77
N LEU A 84 -13.55 -16.53 50.95
CA LEU A 84 -13.47 -15.30 51.75
C LEU A 84 -12.02 -14.91 52.04
N SER A 85 -11.17 -15.88 52.41
CA SER A 85 -9.74 -15.63 52.64
C SER A 85 -9.03 -15.05 51.41
N THR A 86 -9.36 -15.55 50.22
CA THR A 86 -8.78 -15.03 48.97
C THR A 86 -9.31 -13.65 48.65
N ILE A 87 -10.62 -13.42 48.81
CA ILE A 87 -11.22 -12.11 48.54
C ILE A 87 -10.64 -11.06 49.47
N ILE A 88 -10.62 -11.31 50.79
CA ILE A 88 -10.06 -10.39 51.80
C ILE A 88 -8.60 -10.06 51.50
N SER A 89 -7.79 -11.07 51.13
CA SER A 89 -6.39 -10.87 50.79
C SER A 89 -6.21 -10.02 49.52
N ARG A 90 -7.09 -10.15 48.54
CA ARG A 90 -6.95 -9.47 47.24
C ARG A 90 -7.55 -8.06 47.22
N THR A 91 -8.45 -7.75 48.14
CA THR A 91 -9.04 -6.42 48.32
C THR A 91 -8.38 -5.64 49.47
N ALA A 92 -7.24 -6.13 49.99
CA ALA A 92 -6.55 -5.54 51.14
C ALA A 92 -6.07 -4.10 50.89
N ASP A 93 -5.62 -3.80 49.67
CA ASP A 93 -5.07 -2.49 49.27
C ASP A 93 -6.14 -1.48 48.81
N GLY A 94 -7.43 -1.82 48.93
CA GLY A 94 -8.55 -0.97 48.50
C GLY A 94 -8.89 -1.09 47.01
N GLU A 95 -8.32 -2.06 46.30
CA GLU A 95 -8.63 -2.36 44.91
C GLU A 95 -9.79 -3.38 44.79
N SER A 96 -10.73 -3.14 43.87
CA SER A 96 -11.73 -4.11 43.47
C SER A 96 -11.09 -5.22 42.63
N PHE A 97 -11.54 -6.47 42.80
CA PHE A 97 -11.00 -7.62 42.07
C PHE A 97 -12.07 -8.34 41.25
N LEU A 98 -11.71 -8.81 40.05
CA LEU A 98 -12.62 -9.37 39.06
C LEU A 98 -12.33 -10.86 38.79
N ILE A 99 -13.36 -11.71 38.82
CA ILE A 99 -13.30 -13.13 38.39
C ILE A 99 -14.19 -13.32 37.15
N GLY A 100 -13.63 -13.83 36.05
CA GLY A 100 -14.41 -14.25 34.87
C GLY A 100 -14.58 -15.77 34.79
N TYR A 101 -15.77 -16.26 34.43
CA TYR A 101 -16.04 -17.68 34.17
C TYR A 101 -17.13 -17.90 33.13
N GLY A 102 -17.17 -19.12 32.57
CA GLY A 102 -18.30 -19.60 31.76
C GLY A 102 -19.41 -20.18 32.63
N ARG A 103 -20.64 -19.68 32.44
CA ARG A 103 -21.89 -20.17 33.01
C ARG A 103 -22.66 -20.99 31.97
N VAL A 104 -23.36 -22.03 32.42
CA VAL A 104 -24.32 -22.77 31.58
C VAL A 104 -25.72 -22.58 32.16
N ILE A 105 -26.64 -22.02 31.37
CA ILE A 105 -28.06 -21.88 31.70
C ILE A 105 -28.84 -22.43 30.51
N ASP A 106 -29.77 -23.36 30.74
CA ASP A 106 -30.65 -23.93 29.70
C ASP A 106 -29.91 -24.37 28.41
N ASN A 107 -28.75 -25.04 28.56
CA ASN A 107 -27.83 -25.45 27.48
C ASN A 107 -27.16 -24.31 26.68
N HIS A 108 -27.33 -23.05 27.07
CA HIS A 108 -26.58 -21.90 26.53
C HIS A 108 -25.34 -21.59 27.38
N LYS A 109 -24.20 -21.37 26.72
CA LYS A 109 -22.94 -20.96 27.37
C LYS A 109 -22.83 -19.44 27.37
N ASN A 110 -22.96 -18.83 28.53
CA ASN A 110 -22.71 -17.40 28.72
C ASN A 110 -21.38 -17.22 29.49
N TYR A 111 -20.70 -16.10 29.32
CA TYR A 111 -19.58 -15.77 30.21
C TYR A 111 -20.03 -14.69 31.18
N ASN A 112 -19.55 -14.76 32.41
CA ASN A 112 -19.96 -13.90 33.51
C ASN A 112 -18.72 -13.34 34.21
N GLN A 113 -18.83 -12.11 34.70
CA GLN A 113 -17.86 -11.48 35.59
C GLN A 113 -18.47 -11.32 36.97
N LEU A 114 -17.69 -11.69 37.99
CA LEU A 114 -17.91 -11.31 39.37
C LEU A 114 -16.94 -10.20 39.73
N VAL A 115 -17.46 -9.12 40.30
CA VAL A 115 -16.69 -7.99 40.82
C VAL A 115 -16.79 -8.03 42.33
N TYR A 116 -15.65 -8.10 43.01
CA TYR A 116 -15.57 -8.05 44.46
C TYR A 116 -15.02 -6.70 44.90
N ASP A 117 -15.72 -6.04 45.81
CA ASP A 117 -15.32 -4.79 46.41
C ASP A 117 -15.42 -4.83 47.94
N ARG A 118 -14.63 -3.99 48.61
CA ARG A 118 -14.49 -3.93 50.05
C ARG A 118 -15.31 -2.78 50.61
N ILE A 119 -16.24 -3.09 51.52
CA ILE A 119 -16.97 -2.09 52.29
C ILE A 119 -16.39 -2.05 53.70
N ASN A 120 -15.78 -0.91 54.03
CA ASN A 120 -15.27 -0.63 55.36
C ASN A 120 -16.34 0.07 56.22
N ASP A 121 -16.21 -0.06 57.53
CA ASP A 121 -17.00 0.71 58.50
C ASP A 121 -16.44 2.14 58.67
N GLU A 122 -17.09 2.92 59.55
CA GLU A 122 -16.69 4.32 59.83
C GLU A 122 -15.27 4.45 60.44
N ASN A 123 -14.71 3.36 60.96
CA ASN A 123 -13.36 3.29 61.51
C ASN A 123 -12.33 2.79 60.49
N GLY A 124 -12.75 2.47 59.26
CA GLY A 124 -11.88 1.95 58.20
C GLY A 124 -11.63 0.43 58.28
N GLU A 125 -12.34 -0.30 59.14
CA GLU A 125 -12.20 -1.76 59.25
C GLU A 125 -13.11 -2.48 58.23
N LEU A 126 -12.66 -3.62 57.68
CA LEU A 126 -13.49 -4.40 56.74
C LEU A 126 -14.76 -4.86 57.46
N ARG A 127 -15.91 -4.65 56.82
CA ARG A 127 -17.19 -5.09 57.37
C ARG A 127 -17.96 -5.99 56.41
N CYS A 128 -18.02 -5.61 55.15
CA CYS A 128 -18.71 -6.39 54.14
C CYS A 128 -17.89 -6.49 52.85
N ILE A 129 -18.15 -7.55 52.08
CA ILE A 129 -17.71 -7.66 50.70
C ILE A 129 -18.93 -7.45 49.80
N LEU A 130 -18.81 -6.54 48.86
CA LEU A 130 -19.77 -6.36 47.78
C LEU A 130 -19.37 -7.27 46.62
N LEU A 131 -20.28 -8.10 46.15
CA LEU A 131 -20.10 -8.97 44.99
C LEU A 131 -21.12 -8.57 43.93
N ALA A 132 -20.68 -8.09 42.77
CA ALA A 132 -21.57 -7.71 41.68
C ALA A 132 -21.38 -8.61 40.45
N THR A 133 -22.46 -8.92 39.74
CA THR A 133 -22.43 -9.82 38.57
C THR A 133 -22.77 -9.09 37.28
N ARG A 134 -22.06 -9.39 36.18
CA ARG A 134 -22.42 -8.96 34.83
C ARG A 134 -22.13 -10.06 33.81
N ASP A 135 -23.01 -10.22 32.82
CA ASP A 135 -22.69 -11.01 31.63
C ASP A 135 -21.58 -10.33 30.81
N ILE A 136 -20.63 -11.14 30.36
CA ILE A 136 -19.62 -10.78 29.37
C ILE A 136 -19.91 -11.61 28.12
N ASP A 137 -20.18 -10.93 27.01
CA ASP A 137 -20.08 -11.57 25.70
C ASP A 137 -18.60 -11.67 25.32
N ILE A 138 -18.00 -12.85 25.39
CA ILE A 138 -16.60 -13.04 24.94
C ILE A 138 -16.44 -12.74 23.45
N MET A 139 -17.52 -12.86 22.66
CA MET A 139 -17.52 -12.42 21.26
C MET A 139 -17.23 -10.91 21.15
N ARG A 140 -17.80 -10.06 22.02
CA ARG A 140 -17.57 -8.61 21.99
C ARG A 140 -16.13 -8.18 22.28
N THR A 141 -15.34 -8.98 23.01
CA THR A 141 -13.93 -8.66 23.29
C THR A 141 -12.97 -9.10 22.17
N ALA A 142 -13.34 -10.11 21.39
CA ALA A 142 -12.60 -10.53 20.19
C ALA A 142 -12.98 -9.72 18.94
N ASP A 143 -14.11 -9.02 19.00
CA ASP A 143 -14.64 -8.24 17.89
C ASP A 143 -14.06 -6.84 17.80
N VAL A 144 -13.37 -6.36 18.83
CA VAL A 144 -12.76 -5.04 18.87
C VAL A 144 -11.23 -5.15 18.78
N ASP A 145 -10.64 -4.41 17.87
CA ASP A 145 -9.19 -4.27 17.75
C ASP A 145 -8.65 -3.49 18.97
N PRO A 146 -7.71 -4.07 19.74
CA PRO A 146 -7.27 -3.48 21.00
C PRO A 146 -6.44 -2.19 20.82
N LEU A 147 -5.92 -1.93 19.61
CA LEU A 147 -5.14 -0.74 19.33
C LEU A 147 -6.05 0.44 18.95
N THR A 148 -7.02 0.21 18.09
CA THR A 148 -7.85 1.28 17.51
C THR A 148 -9.22 1.44 18.19
N GLY A 149 -9.70 0.40 18.88
CA GLY A 149 -11.07 0.36 19.42
C GLY A 149 -12.16 0.17 18.35
N LEU A 150 -11.78 -0.01 17.08
CA LEU A 150 -12.70 -0.33 15.98
C LEU A 150 -12.96 -1.83 15.90
N LEU A 151 -13.90 -2.26 15.05
CA LEU A 151 -14.11 -3.69 14.81
C LEU A 151 -12.87 -4.34 14.20
N THR A 152 -12.55 -5.57 14.61
CA THR A 152 -11.58 -6.41 13.89
C THR A 152 -12.12 -6.74 12.50
N ARG A 153 -11.24 -7.04 11.54
CA ARG A 153 -11.64 -7.46 10.18
C ARG A 153 -12.72 -8.55 10.18
N ALA A 154 -12.57 -9.56 11.04
CA ALA A 154 -13.52 -10.65 11.13
C ALA A 154 -14.90 -10.21 11.65
N ALA A 155 -14.95 -9.28 12.62
CA ALA A 155 -16.19 -8.73 13.13
C ALA A 155 -16.84 -7.78 12.14
N PHE A 156 -16.05 -6.89 11.53
CA PHE A 156 -16.49 -5.99 10.47
C PHE A 156 -17.21 -6.76 9.37
N LEU A 157 -16.59 -7.81 8.81
CA LEU A 157 -17.18 -8.58 7.71
C LEU A 157 -18.52 -9.21 8.10
N ARG A 158 -18.64 -9.77 9.31
CA ARG A 158 -19.91 -10.34 9.78
C ARG A 158 -21.00 -9.29 9.88
N HIS A 159 -20.72 -8.17 10.55
CA HIS A 159 -21.70 -7.07 10.72
C HIS A 159 -22.08 -6.41 9.39
N ALA A 160 -21.11 -6.25 8.49
CA ALA A 160 -21.30 -5.73 7.14
C ALA A 160 -22.22 -6.64 6.31
N THR A 161 -21.98 -7.96 6.34
CA THR A 161 -22.82 -8.93 5.64
C THR A 161 -24.26 -8.90 6.17
N ASP A 162 -24.44 -8.80 7.49
CA ASP A 162 -25.75 -8.67 8.10
C ASP A 162 -26.44 -7.35 7.68
N LEU A 163 -25.71 -6.22 7.69
CA LEU A 163 -26.25 -4.92 7.30
C LEU A 163 -26.82 -4.94 5.87
N VAL A 164 -26.04 -5.40 4.90
CA VAL A 164 -26.47 -5.47 3.48
C VAL A 164 -27.65 -6.43 3.32
N LYS A 165 -27.60 -7.58 4.01
CA LYS A 165 -28.63 -8.62 3.92
C LYS A 165 -29.98 -8.19 4.48
N TYR A 166 -30.00 -7.47 5.61
CA TYR A 166 -31.25 -7.09 6.29
C TYR A 166 -31.85 -5.78 5.78
N HIS A 167 -31.19 -5.08 4.86
CA HIS A 167 -31.65 -3.81 4.30
C HIS A 167 -31.58 -3.77 2.76
N PRO A 168 -32.27 -4.69 2.04
CA PRO A 168 -32.17 -4.82 0.58
C PRO A 168 -32.69 -3.62 -0.23
N ASP A 169 -33.41 -2.70 0.43
CA ASP A 169 -33.97 -1.49 -0.19
C ASP A 169 -33.02 -0.28 -0.10
N LYS A 170 -31.85 -0.42 0.52
CA LYS A 170 -30.87 0.66 0.70
C LYS A 170 -29.68 0.49 -0.23
N GLN A 171 -29.11 1.61 -0.71
CA GLN A 171 -27.82 1.57 -1.42
C GLN A 171 -26.69 1.66 -0.41
N PHE A 172 -25.71 0.78 -0.55
CA PHE A 172 -24.53 0.70 0.32
C PHE A 172 -23.26 1.00 -0.47
N ASP A 173 -22.32 1.66 0.19
CA ASP A 173 -20.98 1.86 -0.34
C ASP A 173 -19.95 1.25 0.61
N VAL A 174 -18.83 0.80 0.04
CA VAL A 174 -17.66 0.34 0.80
C VAL A 174 -16.52 1.33 0.59
N VAL A 175 -15.88 1.73 1.69
CA VAL A 175 -14.69 2.59 1.68
C VAL A 175 -13.55 1.88 2.39
N ILE A 176 -12.38 1.82 1.76
CA ILE A 176 -11.13 1.44 2.43
C ILE A 176 -10.19 2.64 2.43
N SER A 177 -9.57 2.89 3.58
CA SER A 177 -8.49 3.88 3.70
C SER A 177 -7.15 3.25 4.05
N ASP A 178 -6.07 3.90 3.66
CA ASP A 178 -4.66 3.49 3.90
C ASP A 178 -3.82 4.73 4.19
N ILE A 179 -2.86 4.61 5.12
CA ILE A 179 -2.00 5.72 5.53
C ILE A 179 -0.73 5.69 4.67
N VAL A 180 -0.56 6.74 3.86
CA VAL A 180 0.57 6.82 2.92
C VAL A 180 1.90 6.78 3.67
N ASP A 181 2.82 5.94 3.19
CA ASP A 181 4.16 5.75 3.74
C ASP A 181 4.19 5.37 5.24
N PHE A 182 3.18 4.65 5.74
CA PHE A 182 3.15 4.23 7.16
C PHE A 182 4.38 3.44 7.60
N LYS A 183 5.01 2.68 6.70
CA LYS A 183 6.29 2.01 6.97
C LYS A 183 7.41 3.02 7.28
N LYS A 184 7.49 4.13 6.54
CA LYS A 184 8.46 5.21 6.79
C LYS A 184 8.18 5.90 8.14
N ILE A 185 6.92 6.03 8.53
CA ILE A 185 6.54 6.52 9.87
C ILE A 185 7.11 5.61 10.96
N ASN A 186 6.97 4.29 10.81
CA ASN A 186 7.57 3.32 11.73
C ASN A 186 9.10 3.45 11.81
N GLU A 187 9.77 3.65 10.67
CA GLU A 187 11.23 3.77 10.59
C GLU A 187 11.75 5.08 11.20
N VAL A 188 11.05 6.20 10.98
CA VAL A 188 11.49 7.54 11.43
C VAL A 188 11.08 7.84 12.87
N TYR A 189 9.85 7.49 13.26
CA TYR A 189 9.27 7.89 14.55
C TYR A 189 9.08 6.72 15.53
N GLY A 190 9.38 5.50 15.10
CA GLY A 190 9.25 4.28 15.90
C GLY A 190 7.82 3.74 15.98
N ILE A 191 7.73 2.44 16.28
CA ILE A 191 6.47 1.68 16.33
C ILE A 191 5.46 2.29 17.32
N GLN A 192 5.92 2.78 18.48
CA GLN A 192 5.02 3.37 19.48
C GLN A 192 4.31 4.63 18.96
N THR A 193 4.98 5.45 18.15
CA THR A 193 4.36 6.64 17.55
C THR A 193 3.36 6.22 16.47
N ALA A 194 3.71 5.22 15.67
CA ALA A 194 2.84 4.65 14.65
C ALA A 194 1.56 4.04 15.28
N ASP A 195 1.70 3.30 16.38
CA ASP A 195 0.58 2.75 17.15
C ASP A 195 -0.31 3.85 17.71
N ARG A 196 0.27 4.95 18.24
CA ARG A 196 -0.50 6.11 18.69
C ARG A 196 -1.28 6.77 17.57
N ILE A 197 -0.74 6.81 16.35
CA ILE A 197 -1.46 7.33 15.18
C ILE A 197 -2.66 6.43 14.88
N LEU A 198 -2.49 5.12 14.85
CA LEU A 198 -3.59 4.18 14.59
C LEU A 198 -4.67 4.24 15.67
N ALA A 199 -4.27 4.31 16.95
CA ALA A 199 -5.18 4.48 18.07
C ALA A 199 -5.97 5.79 17.95
N TRP A 200 -5.31 6.88 17.55
CA TRP A 200 -5.96 8.16 17.32
C TRP A 200 -6.95 8.09 16.15
N VAL A 201 -6.57 7.48 15.02
CA VAL A 201 -7.48 7.27 13.87
C VAL A 201 -8.72 6.48 14.30
N GLY A 202 -8.53 5.40 15.05
CA GLY A 202 -9.64 4.62 15.60
C GLY A 202 -10.57 5.46 16.48
N SER A 203 -10.01 6.24 17.40
CA SER A 203 -10.78 7.12 18.29
C SER A 203 -11.53 8.23 17.54
N TYR A 204 -10.99 8.68 16.41
CA TYR A 204 -11.64 9.67 15.54
C TYR A 204 -12.80 9.06 14.76
N LEU A 205 -12.66 7.82 14.29
CA LEU A 205 -13.66 7.13 13.48
C LEU A 205 -14.81 6.55 14.32
N ALA A 206 -14.53 6.07 15.53
CA ALA A 206 -15.51 5.39 16.38
C ALA A 206 -16.84 6.16 16.59
N PRO A 207 -16.87 7.49 16.79
CA PRO A 207 -18.11 8.25 16.96
C PRO A 207 -19.04 8.27 15.74
N PHE A 208 -18.53 7.96 14.54
CA PHE A 208 -19.36 7.91 13.33
C PHE A 208 -20.10 6.57 13.19
N ALA A 209 -19.61 5.51 13.84
CA ALA A 209 -20.21 4.19 13.77
C ALA A 209 -21.64 4.20 14.35
N ASN A 210 -22.57 3.62 13.61
CA ASN A 210 -23.98 3.51 13.98
C ASN A 210 -24.62 2.30 13.27
N ASP A 211 -25.92 2.07 13.49
CA ASP A 211 -26.63 0.92 12.92
C ASP A 211 -26.62 0.88 11.38
N ASN A 212 -26.32 2.00 10.70
CA ASN A 212 -26.23 2.10 9.24
C ASN A 212 -24.80 2.40 8.74
N LEU A 213 -23.80 2.42 9.63
CA LEU A 213 -22.39 2.64 9.28
C LEU A 213 -21.49 1.78 10.17
N ILE A 214 -20.97 0.70 9.61
CA ILE A 214 -20.06 -0.23 10.27
C ILE A 214 -18.63 0.17 9.94
N ILE A 215 -17.78 0.25 10.95
CA ILE A 215 -16.39 0.69 10.83
C ILE A 215 -15.47 -0.34 11.48
N GLY A 216 -14.39 -0.71 10.79
CA GLY A 216 -13.41 -1.66 11.28
C GLY A 216 -11.97 -1.34 10.87
N ARG A 217 -11.01 -2.01 11.51
CA ARG A 217 -9.62 -2.07 11.06
C ARG A 217 -9.47 -3.30 10.16
N TYR A 218 -9.14 -3.07 8.89
CA TYR A 218 -9.02 -4.15 7.90
C TYR A 218 -7.69 -4.90 8.07
N GLY A 219 -6.59 -4.20 8.32
CA GLY A 219 -5.28 -4.79 8.60
C GLY A 219 -4.17 -3.76 8.49
N GLY A 220 -3.08 -3.93 9.26
CA GLY A 220 -1.98 -2.97 9.28
C GLY A 220 -2.47 -1.56 9.63
N ASP A 221 -2.28 -0.63 8.70
CA ASP A 221 -2.69 0.78 8.74
C ASP A 221 -4.00 1.08 7.99
N GLN A 222 -4.74 0.04 7.57
CA GLN A 222 -5.97 0.19 6.80
C GLN A 222 -7.23 0.15 7.67
N MET A 223 -8.13 1.10 7.39
CA MET A 223 -9.48 1.13 7.97
C MET A 223 -10.51 0.84 6.88
N VAL A 224 -11.64 0.24 7.25
CA VAL A 224 -12.72 -0.11 6.33
C VAL A 224 -14.06 0.34 6.89
N MET A 225 -14.93 0.82 6.01
CA MET A 225 -16.27 1.29 6.32
C MET A 225 -17.26 0.73 5.32
N ILE A 226 -18.44 0.40 5.79
CA ILE A 226 -19.60 0.11 4.95
C ILE A 226 -20.83 0.75 5.57
N GLY A 227 -21.60 1.45 4.76
CA GLY A 227 -22.80 2.12 5.23
C GLY A 227 -23.66 2.54 4.08
N ASP A 228 -24.88 3.00 4.39
CA ASP A 228 -25.72 3.56 3.35
C ASP A 228 -25.06 4.81 2.74
N HIS A 229 -25.35 5.06 1.46
CA HIS A 229 -24.69 6.10 0.68
C HIS A 229 -24.68 7.46 1.40
N GLU A 230 -25.78 7.83 2.07
CA GLU A 230 -25.86 9.08 2.82
C GLU A 230 -24.89 9.14 4.02
N ASN A 231 -24.73 8.05 4.77
CA ASN A 231 -23.80 8.01 5.90
C ASN A 231 -22.34 8.02 5.43
N ILE A 232 -22.03 7.32 4.33
CA ILE A 232 -20.69 7.33 3.74
C ILE A 232 -20.35 8.72 3.18
N MET A 233 -21.26 9.36 2.45
CA MET A 233 -21.05 10.69 1.88
C MET A 233 -20.83 11.78 2.93
N LYS A 234 -21.53 11.70 4.07
CA LYS A 234 -21.28 12.59 5.22
C LYS A 234 -19.87 12.44 5.78
N PHE A 235 -19.31 11.23 5.68
CA PHE A 235 -17.96 10.93 6.12
C PHE A 235 -16.90 11.36 5.08
N THR A 236 -17.10 11.03 3.80
CA THR A 236 -16.10 11.17 2.71
C THR A 236 -16.00 12.58 2.12
N LEU A 237 -17.06 13.39 2.11
CA LEU A 237 -17.11 14.65 1.33
C LEU A 237 -17.17 15.96 2.12
N SER A 238 -17.06 15.89 3.45
CA SER A 238 -17.06 17.12 4.24
C SER A 238 -15.63 17.70 4.27
N GLU A 239 -15.40 18.83 3.58
CA GLU A 239 -14.15 19.63 3.71
C GLU A 239 -13.83 19.93 5.18
N GLU A 240 -14.86 20.01 6.01
CA GLU A 240 -14.78 20.23 7.45
C GLU A 240 -14.19 19.01 8.17
N SER A 241 -14.48 17.78 7.72
CA SER A 241 -13.92 16.52 8.24
C SER A 241 -12.42 16.44 7.98
N ALA A 242 -11.97 16.77 6.77
CA ALA A 242 -10.54 16.79 6.42
C ALA A 242 -9.75 17.86 7.19
N LYS A 243 -10.32 19.07 7.35
CA LYS A 243 -9.74 20.12 8.19
C LYS A 243 -9.70 19.70 9.66
N ASN A 244 -10.78 19.10 10.18
CA ASN A 244 -10.85 18.61 11.56
C ASN A 244 -9.85 17.48 11.82
N TRP A 245 -9.63 16.58 10.86
CA TRP A 245 -8.60 15.54 10.90
C TRP A 245 -7.21 16.15 11.06
N TYR A 246 -6.86 17.11 10.20
CA TYR A 246 -5.57 17.80 10.23
C TYR A 246 -5.33 18.59 11.52
N TYR A 247 -6.33 19.33 12.01
CA TYR A 247 -6.19 20.13 13.24
C TYR A 247 -6.11 19.26 14.50
N ALA A 248 -6.86 18.16 14.54
CA ALA A 248 -6.87 17.26 15.70
C ALA A 248 -5.57 16.45 15.83
N MET A 249 -4.89 16.12 14.74
CA MET A 249 -3.56 15.50 14.80
C MET A 249 -2.49 16.41 15.39
N ASN A 250 -2.42 17.65 14.91
CA ASN A 250 -1.43 18.64 15.37
C ASN A 250 -1.57 18.94 16.87
N ARG A 251 -2.80 18.97 17.40
CA ARG A 251 -3.04 19.17 18.85
C ARG A 251 -2.52 18.01 19.73
N ASN A 252 -2.38 16.81 19.18
CA ASN A 252 -1.92 15.63 19.90
C ASN A 252 -0.39 15.37 19.78
N GLY A 253 0.34 16.29 19.14
CA GLY A 253 1.79 16.16 18.92
C GLY A 253 2.14 14.98 18.02
N LEU A 254 1.22 14.57 17.13
CA LEU A 254 1.44 13.51 16.16
C LEU A 254 1.95 14.11 14.84
N PRO A 255 2.80 13.39 14.09
CA PRO A 255 3.20 13.84 12.76
C PRO A 255 1.99 13.90 11.82
N ASN A 256 2.01 14.81 10.86
CA ASN A 256 0.99 14.85 9.82
C ASN A 256 1.02 13.55 9.02
N ILE A 257 -0.15 12.95 8.80
CA ILE A 257 -0.32 11.82 7.88
C ILE A 257 -1.16 12.23 6.68
N ILE A 258 -0.94 11.54 5.57
CA ILE A 258 -1.81 11.58 4.40
C ILE A 258 -2.56 10.26 4.38
N SER A 259 -3.87 10.31 4.21
CA SER A 259 -4.72 9.14 4.07
C SER A 259 -5.37 9.16 2.70
N LYS A 260 -5.36 8.00 2.04
CA LYS A 260 -6.03 7.81 0.76
C LYS A 260 -7.24 6.91 0.92
N PHE A 261 -8.22 7.08 0.06
CA PHE A 261 -9.50 6.39 0.14
C PHE A 261 -9.85 5.74 -1.20
N GLY A 262 -10.20 4.46 -1.18
CA GLY A 262 -10.82 3.75 -2.29
C GLY A 262 -12.27 3.46 -1.97
N VAL A 263 -13.15 3.72 -2.93
CA VAL A 263 -14.61 3.61 -2.76
C VAL A 263 -15.18 2.64 -3.79
N TYR A 264 -16.05 1.73 -3.37
CA TYR A 264 -16.95 1.00 -4.27
C TYR A 264 -18.39 1.39 -3.93
N GLU A 265 -18.98 2.19 -4.81
CA GLU A 265 -20.34 2.73 -4.65
C GLU A 265 -21.41 1.78 -5.17
N ASP A 266 -22.62 1.91 -4.61
CA ASP A 266 -23.82 1.20 -5.05
C ASP A 266 -23.58 -0.31 -5.20
N ILE A 267 -23.05 -0.92 -4.12
CA ILE A 267 -22.65 -2.32 -4.16
C ILE A 267 -23.87 -3.23 -4.38
N PRO A 268 -23.73 -4.32 -5.16
CA PRO A 268 -24.80 -5.28 -5.31
C PRO A 268 -25.10 -6.01 -4.00
N HIS A 269 -26.39 -6.25 -3.73
CA HIS A 269 -26.86 -6.92 -2.51
C HIS A 269 -26.57 -8.43 -2.46
N ASP A 270 -26.30 -9.03 -3.62
CA ASP A 270 -26.05 -10.47 -3.80
C ASP A 270 -24.56 -10.83 -3.83
N VAL A 271 -23.67 -9.85 -3.68
CA VAL A 271 -22.22 -10.03 -3.71
C VAL A 271 -21.65 -10.16 -2.30
N ASP A 272 -20.62 -11.00 -2.17
CA ASP A 272 -19.86 -11.13 -0.91
C ASP A 272 -19.17 -9.82 -0.54
N VAL A 273 -19.36 -9.36 0.70
CA VAL A 273 -18.79 -8.10 1.21
C VAL A 273 -17.26 -8.08 1.07
N ILE A 274 -16.60 -9.25 1.17
CA ILE A 274 -15.16 -9.34 0.95
C ILE A 274 -14.80 -8.89 -0.46
N SER A 275 -15.54 -9.32 -1.49
CA SER A 275 -15.34 -8.90 -2.87
C SER A 275 -15.59 -7.39 -3.05
N CYS A 276 -16.57 -6.83 -2.34
CA CYS A 276 -16.80 -5.38 -2.34
C CYS A 276 -15.62 -4.61 -1.71
N CYS A 277 -15.05 -5.14 -0.63
CA CYS A 277 -13.82 -4.60 -0.02
C CYS A 277 -12.65 -4.68 -1.00
N ASP A 278 -12.48 -5.80 -1.71
CA ASP A 278 -11.38 -5.96 -2.69
C ASP A 278 -11.49 -4.93 -3.82
N LYS A 279 -12.71 -4.63 -4.31
CA LYS A 279 -12.94 -3.58 -5.32
C LYS A 279 -12.60 -2.18 -4.81
N ALA A 280 -13.01 -1.84 -3.59
CA ALA A 280 -12.59 -0.60 -2.95
C ALA A 280 -11.06 -0.53 -2.78
N HIS A 281 -10.41 -1.66 -2.49
CA HIS A 281 -8.95 -1.77 -2.40
C HIS A 281 -8.26 -1.55 -3.74
N ILE A 282 -8.83 -2.05 -4.85
CA ILE A 282 -8.34 -1.79 -6.21
C ILE A 282 -8.33 -0.29 -6.50
N ALA A 283 -9.42 0.41 -6.19
CA ALA A 283 -9.51 1.86 -6.38
C ALA A 283 -8.46 2.61 -5.55
N LEU A 284 -8.30 2.23 -4.27
CA LEU A 284 -7.29 2.80 -3.37
C LEU A 284 -5.87 2.61 -3.92
N ASN A 285 -5.52 1.39 -4.36
CA ASN A 285 -4.19 1.10 -4.88
C ASN A 285 -3.87 1.88 -6.16
N ASN A 286 -4.87 2.16 -6.98
CA ASN A 286 -4.71 2.94 -8.22
C ASN A 286 -4.20 4.37 -7.97
N ILE A 287 -4.53 4.96 -6.81
CA ILE A 287 -4.08 6.31 -6.42
C ILE A 287 -2.97 6.32 -5.37
N LYS A 288 -2.46 5.15 -4.96
CA LYS A 288 -1.55 5.03 -3.80
C LYS A 288 -0.30 5.91 -3.93
N HIS A 289 0.19 6.10 -5.15
CA HIS A 289 1.38 6.91 -5.47
C HIS A 289 1.06 8.28 -6.09
N ASP A 290 -0.21 8.61 -6.33
CA ASP A 290 -0.62 9.91 -6.86
C ASP A 290 -0.99 10.86 -5.71
N TYR A 291 -0.03 11.68 -5.26
CA TYR A 291 -0.25 12.63 -4.17
C TYR A 291 -1.22 13.79 -4.51
N SER A 292 -1.70 13.90 -5.76
CA SER A 292 -2.70 14.90 -6.14
C SER A 292 -4.14 14.43 -5.93
N VAL A 293 -4.35 13.13 -5.70
CA VAL A 293 -5.67 12.51 -5.55
C VAL A 293 -5.78 11.76 -4.23
N ASP A 294 -6.69 12.20 -3.36
CA ASP A 294 -6.91 11.57 -2.05
C ASP A 294 -7.99 10.47 -2.08
N MET A 295 -8.83 10.43 -3.11
CA MET A 295 -9.95 9.50 -3.21
C MET A 295 -10.15 8.99 -4.64
N ALA A 296 -10.40 7.69 -4.77
CA ALA A 296 -10.71 7.05 -6.03
C ALA A 296 -11.93 6.14 -5.92
N PHE A 297 -12.72 6.11 -6.97
CA PHE A 297 -13.90 5.27 -7.11
C PHE A 297 -13.58 4.09 -8.00
N TYR A 298 -14.02 2.91 -7.60
CA TYR A 298 -13.85 1.69 -8.36
C TYR A 298 -14.59 1.79 -9.70
N ASP A 299 -13.88 1.52 -10.78
CA ASP A 299 -14.45 1.20 -12.07
C ASP A 299 -13.97 -0.18 -12.54
N ALA A 300 -14.74 -0.82 -13.43
CA ALA A 300 -14.39 -2.14 -13.94
C ALA A 300 -13.11 -2.12 -14.83
N GLU A 301 -12.70 -0.95 -15.33
CA GLU A 301 -11.48 -0.81 -16.12
C GLU A 301 -10.22 -0.96 -15.23
N MET A 302 -10.27 -0.52 -13.98
CA MET A 302 -9.19 -0.71 -13.00
C MET A 302 -8.91 -2.20 -12.74
N GLU A 303 -9.95 -3.02 -12.59
CA GLU A 303 -9.80 -4.47 -12.41
C GLU A 303 -9.21 -5.12 -13.66
N GLN A 304 -9.67 -4.71 -14.85
CA GLN A 304 -9.10 -5.19 -16.12
C GLN A 304 -7.62 -4.83 -16.25
N LYS A 305 -7.23 -3.59 -15.92
CA LYS A 305 -5.83 -3.15 -15.94
C LYS A 305 -4.95 -3.96 -14.99
N LEU A 306 -5.42 -4.22 -13.78
CA LEU A 306 -4.70 -5.07 -12.82
C LEU A 306 -4.55 -6.51 -13.30
N SER A 307 -5.60 -7.07 -13.91
CA SER A 307 -5.57 -8.41 -14.49
C SER A 307 -4.55 -8.51 -15.62
N VAL A 308 -4.58 -7.56 -16.58
CA VAL A 308 -3.61 -7.49 -17.68
C VAL A 308 -2.19 -7.35 -17.15
N ARG A 309 -1.96 -6.45 -16.19
CA ARG A 309 -0.66 -6.27 -15.54
C ARG A 309 -0.12 -7.56 -14.92
N ARG A 310 -0.95 -8.30 -14.18
CA ARG A 310 -0.54 -9.58 -13.59
C ARG A 310 -0.16 -10.59 -14.66
N LYS A 311 -0.95 -10.70 -15.73
CA LYS A 311 -0.62 -11.64 -16.80
C LYS A 311 0.69 -11.28 -17.52
N ILE A 312 0.98 -9.98 -17.69
CA ILE A 312 2.27 -9.50 -18.20
C ILE A 312 3.40 -9.94 -17.28
N GLU A 313 3.28 -9.68 -15.97
CA GLU A 313 4.28 -10.07 -14.97
C GLU A 313 4.47 -11.60 -14.92
N ASP A 314 3.39 -12.39 -15.00
CA ASP A 314 3.45 -13.85 -15.00
C ASP A 314 4.11 -14.43 -16.26
N SER A 315 4.05 -13.72 -17.39
CA SER A 315 4.59 -14.15 -18.68
C SER A 315 6.03 -13.73 -18.93
N MET A 316 6.64 -12.91 -18.05
CA MET A 316 7.91 -12.25 -18.34
C MET A 316 9.08 -13.22 -18.57
N TYR A 317 9.22 -14.25 -17.71
CA TYR A 317 10.31 -15.22 -17.82
C TYR A 317 10.12 -16.20 -18.98
N SER A 318 8.89 -16.65 -19.23
CA SER A 318 8.61 -17.53 -20.36
C SER A 318 8.80 -16.80 -21.69
N ALA A 319 8.38 -15.54 -21.78
CA ALA A 319 8.59 -14.70 -22.96
C ALA A 319 10.08 -14.51 -23.28
N LEU A 320 10.91 -14.29 -22.25
CA LEU A 320 12.35 -14.20 -22.43
C LEU A 320 12.98 -15.51 -22.92
N GLN A 321 12.54 -16.64 -22.37
CA GLN A 321 13.02 -17.97 -22.78
C GLN A 321 12.58 -18.37 -24.19
N ASN A 322 11.39 -17.93 -24.61
CA ASN A 322 10.83 -18.21 -25.93
C ASN A 322 11.30 -17.22 -27.01
N GLU A 323 12.14 -16.24 -26.64
CA GLU A 323 12.59 -15.16 -27.54
C GLU A 323 11.41 -14.34 -28.10
N ASP A 324 10.33 -14.17 -27.32
CA ASP A 324 9.17 -13.35 -27.68
C ASP A 324 9.51 -11.85 -27.70
N PHE A 325 10.58 -11.45 -27.00
CA PHE A 325 11.13 -10.11 -27.08
C PHE A 325 11.98 -9.98 -28.35
N LYS A 326 11.59 -9.06 -29.24
CA LYS A 326 12.29 -8.75 -30.49
C LYS A 326 13.00 -7.40 -30.39
N VAL A 327 14.11 -7.24 -31.10
CA VAL A 327 14.82 -5.97 -31.18
C VAL A 327 14.49 -5.33 -32.53
N TYR A 328 13.89 -4.15 -32.47
CA TYR A 328 13.67 -3.29 -33.63
C TYR A 328 14.75 -2.21 -33.67
N TYR A 329 15.07 -1.72 -34.86
CA TYR A 329 16.11 -0.71 -35.06
C TYR A 329 15.51 0.55 -35.64
N GLN A 330 15.70 1.69 -34.98
CA GLN A 330 15.31 2.99 -35.51
C GLN A 330 16.52 3.73 -36.08
N PRO A 331 16.57 4.01 -37.40
CA PRO A 331 17.68 4.73 -38.03
C PRO A 331 17.92 6.14 -37.48
N LYS A 332 19.19 6.50 -37.29
CA LYS A 332 19.69 7.85 -36.98
C LYS A 332 20.40 8.42 -38.21
N HIS A 333 20.02 9.62 -38.64
CA HIS A 333 20.55 10.27 -39.83
C HIS A 333 21.31 11.54 -39.50
N ASP A 334 22.42 11.77 -40.19
CA ASP A 334 23.16 13.02 -40.13
C ASP A 334 22.27 14.18 -40.60
N ALA A 335 22.16 15.22 -39.78
CA ALA A 335 21.20 16.30 -40.01
C ALA A 335 21.51 17.12 -41.27
N ALA A 336 22.79 17.21 -41.65
CA ALA A 336 23.25 18.03 -42.77
C ALA A 336 23.20 17.27 -44.11
N THR A 337 23.59 15.99 -44.11
CA THR A 337 23.75 15.17 -45.31
C THR A 337 22.60 14.19 -45.52
N GLY A 338 21.80 13.91 -44.48
CA GLY A 338 20.74 12.91 -44.50
C GLY A 338 21.25 11.46 -44.54
N ARG A 339 22.56 11.23 -44.43
CA ARG A 339 23.15 9.89 -44.47
C ARG A 339 22.85 9.13 -43.18
N LEU A 340 22.65 7.82 -43.30
CA LEU A 340 22.57 6.92 -42.16
C LEU A 340 23.90 6.93 -41.40
N ILE A 341 23.86 7.23 -40.10
CA ILE A 341 25.05 7.30 -39.23
C ILE A 341 24.95 6.44 -37.98
N GLY A 342 23.77 5.92 -37.64
CA GLY A 342 23.57 5.06 -36.48
C GLY A 342 22.16 4.48 -36.47
N ALA A 343 21.84 3.72 -35.43
CA ALA A 343 20.48 3.29 -35.12
C ALA A 343 20.27 3.16 -33.61
N GLU A 344 19.03 3.15 -33.15
CA GLU A 344 18.67 2.81 -31.78
C GLU A 344 18.00 1.43 -31.73
N ALA A 345 18.47 0.57 -30.82
CA ALA A 345 17.86 -0.71 -30.51
C ALA A 345 16.68 -0.53 -29.55
N LEU A 346 15.51 -0.93 -30.02
CA LEU A 346 14.24 -0.75 -29.34
C LEU A 346 13.56 -2.10 -29.15
N VAL A 347 13.41 -2.54 -27.90
CA VAL A 347 12.71 -3.79 -27.59
C VAL A 347 11.24 -3.70 -28.00
N ARG A 348 10.69 -4.79 -28.51
CA ARG A 348 9.26 -5.01 -28.76
C ARG A 348 8.90 -6.37 -28.18
N TRP A 349 7.66 -6.52 -27.71
CA TRP A 349 7.20 -7.80 -27.22
C TRP A 349 6.12 -8.34 -28.14
N GLU A 350 6.45 -9.42 -28.84
CA GLU A 350 5.52 -10.14 -29.70
C GLU A 350 5.04 -11.38 -28.96
N ASN A 351 3.97 -11.22 -28.20
CA ASN A 351 3.43 -12.29 -27.38
C ASN A 351 2.25 -12.98 -28.08
N SER A 352 2.17 -14.31 -27.97
CA SER A 352 1.07 -15.08 -28.57
C SER A 352 -0.31 -14.80 -27.97
N GLU A 353 -0.41 -14.38 -26.70
CA GLU A 353 -1.65 -14.02 -26.02
C GLU A 353 -2.05 -12.55 -26.23
N PHE A 354 -1.08 -11.62 -26.11
CA PHE A 354 -1.36 -10.17 -26.18
C PHE A 354 -1.18 -9.56 -27.58
N GLY A 355 -0.56 -10.29 -28.51
CA GLY A 355 -0.10 -9.74 -29.78
C GLY A 355 1.13 -8.84 -29.60
N PHE A 356 1.22 -7.80 -30.42
CA PHE A 356 2.31 -6.84 -30.37
C PHE A 356 2.10 -5.83 -29.24
N MET A 357 3.09 -5.72 -28.36
CA MET A 357 3.11 -4.75 -27.25
C MET A 357 4.28 -3.77 -27.39
N SER A 358 4.00 -2.50 -27.05
CA SER A 358 5.01 -1.44 -27.05
C SER A 358 5.75 -1.40 -25.71
N PRO A 359 7.00 -0.88 -25.68
CA PRO A 359 7.76 -0.73 -24.44
C PRO A 359 7.00 -0.01 -23.32
N SER A 360 6.23 1.02 -23.66
CA SER A 360 5.44 1.78 -22.67
C SER A 360 4.40 0.94 -21.93
N ASP A 361 4.00 -0.21 -22.49
CA ASP A 361 3.01 -1.10 -21.88
C ASP A 361 3.62 -2.02 -20.81
N PHE A 362 4.92 -2.35 -20.91
CA PHE A 362 5.56 -3.36 -20.04
C PHE A 362 6.85 -2.91 -19.34
N ILE A 363 7.64 -2.00 -19.91
CA ILE A 363 8.88 -1.52 -19.28
C ILE A 363 8.63 -0.92 -17.90
N PRO A 364 7.61 -0.06 -17.68
CA PRO A 364 7.34 0.46 -16.33
C PRO A 364 7.05 -0.64 -15.31
N LEU A 365 6.41 -1.74 -15.73
CA LEU A 365 6.13 -2.89 -14.86
C LEU A 365 7.42 -3.63 -14.51
N PHE A 366 8.30 -3.81 -15.48
CA PHE A 366 9.58 -4.49 -15.32
C PHE A 366 10.60 -3.65 -14.54
N GLU A 367 10.50 -2.33 -14.59
CA GLU A 367 11.25 -1.44 -13.70
C GLU A 367 10.78 -1.58 -12.25
N MET A 368 9.48 -1.75 -12.00
CA MET A 368 8.97 -1.90 -10.64
C MET A 368 9.41 -3.21 -9.96
N ASN A 369 9.53 -4.30 -10.72
CA ASN A 369 9.91 -5.61 -10.18
C ASN A 369 11.40 -5.98 -10.39
N GLY A 370 12.15 -5.16 -11.14
CA GLY A 370 13.57 -5.34 -11.43
C GLY A 370 13.90 -6.21 -12.65
N PHE A 371 12.90 -6.74 -13.35
CA PHE A 371 13.09 -7.57 -14.54
C PHE A 371 13.65 -6.77 -15.73
N VAL A 372 13.56 -5.44 -15.73
CA VAL A 372 14.11 -4.59 -16.79
C VAL A 372 15.61 -4.83 -17.02
N ALA A 373 16.36 -5.21 -15.99
CA ALA A 373 17.80 -5.50 -16.14
C ALA A 373 18.11 -6.77 -16.93
N GLU A 374 17.21 -7.76 -16.88
CA GLU A 374 17.28 -8.95 -17.72
C GLU A 374 16.94 -8.61 -19.17
N ILE A 375 15.96 -7.74 -19.40
CA ILE A 375 15.60 -7.23 -20.73
C ILE A 375 16.75 -6.42 -21.34
N ASP A 376 17.34 -5.48 -20.60
CA ASP A 376 18.46 -4.68 -21.12
C ASP A 376 19.65 -5.58 -21.49
N THR A 377 19.98 -6.56 -20.64
CA THR A 377 21.04 -7.55 -20.92
C THR A 377 20.71 -8.37 -22.18
N TYR A 378 19.44 -8.77 -22.35
CA TYR A 378 18.98 -9.50 -23.54
C TYR A 378 19.07 -8.65 -24.81
N VAL A 379 18.61 -7.40 -24.77
CA VAL A 379 18.67 -6.46 -25.91
C VAL A 379 20.12 -6.18 -26.28
N TRP A 380 21.01 -5.99 -25.30
CA TRP A 380 22.45 -5.83 -25.52
C TRP A 380 23.04 -7.04 -26.26
N LYS A 381 22.75 -8.25 -25.76
CA LYS A 381 23.19 -9.49 -26.38
C LYS A 381 22.68 -9.64 -27.81
N ARG A 382 21.38 -9.45 -28.01
CA ARG A 382 20.76 -9.58 -29.34
C ARG A 382 21.29 -8.54 -30.33
N THR A 383 21.59 -7.33 -29.85
CA THR A 383 22.22 -6.29 -30.68
C THR A 383 23.64 -6.69 -31.09
N CYS A 384 24.44 -7.26 -30.18
CA CYS A 384 25.76 -7.80 -30.53
C CYS A 384 25.67 -8.92 -31.58
N GLU A 385 24.73 -9.87 -31.39
CA GLU A 385 24.44 -10.94 -32.36
C GLU A 385 24.12 -10.38 -33.76
N ASN A 386 23.21 -9.40 -33.82
CA ASN A 386 22.76 -8.82 -35.08
C ASN A 386 23.87 -8.01 -35.78
N ILE A 387 24.65 -7.22 -35.02
CA ILE A 387 25.83 -6.51 -35.56
C ILE A 387 26.82 -7.50 -36.17
N ARG A 388 27.17 -8.56 -35.45
CA ARG A 388 28.11 -9.60 -35.94
C ARG A 388 27.59 -10.24 -37.22
N TYR A 389 26.31 -10.59 -37.25
CA TYR A 389 25.65 -11.15 -38.43
C TYR A 389 25.70 -10.22 -39.64
N TRP A 390 25.43 -8.92 -39.48
CA TRP A 390 25.52 -7.96 -40.58
C TRP A 390 26.96 -7.74 -41.07
N LEU A 391 27.94 -7.73 -40.16
CA LEU A 391 29.36 -7.66 -40.52
C LEU A 391 29.81 -8.89 -41.31
N ASP A 392 29.37 -10.09 -40.92
CA ASP A 392 29.69 -11.35 -41.63
C ASP A 392 29.08 -11.41 -43.03
N LYS A 393 27.93 -10.74 -43.23
CA LYS A 393 27.32 -10.52 -44.55
C LYS A 393 28.03 -9.46 -45.39
N GLY A 394 29.03 -8.76 -44.84
CA GLY A 394 29.74 -7.69 -45.52
C GLY A 394 28.92 -6.41 -45.69
N LEU A 395 27.89 -6.21 -44.86
CA LEU A 395 27.11 -4.98 -44.86
C LEU A 395 27.90 -3.85 -44.20
N LYS A 396 27.64 -2.61 -44.62
CA LYS A 396 28.19 -1.43 -43.96
C LYS A 396 27.36 -1.13 -42.71
N VAL A 397 27.78 -1.72 -41.59
CA VAL A 397 27.13 -1.53 -40.29
C VAL A 397 27.42 -0.12 -39.73
N VAL A 398 26.42 0.46 -39.09
CA VAL A 398 26.51 1.71 -38.33
C VAL A 398 26.40 1.42 -36.84
N PRO A 399 26.92 2.29 -35.95
CA PRO A 399 26.78 2.10 -34.51
C PRO A 399 25.33 2.00 -34.07
N VAL A 400 25.07 1.15 -33.08
CA VAL A 400 23.74 0.93 -32.51
C VAL A 400 23.73 1.32 -31.04
N SER A 401 22.82 2.21 -30.67
CA SER A 401 22.60 2.65 -29.29
C SER A 401 21.64 1.70 -28.58
N VAL A 402 22.00 1.29 -27.37
CA VAL A 402 21.23 0.36 -26.56
C VAL A 402 20.95 1.00 -25.21
N ASN A 403 19.66 1.02 -24.86
CA ASN A 403 19.18 1.54 -23.59
C ASN A 403 19.69 0.71 -22.40
N ALA A 404 20.08 1.40 -21.33
CA ALA A 404 20.46 0.81 -20.07
C ALA A 404 19.74 1.54 -18.93
N SER A 405 18.73 0.87 -18.38
CA SER A 405 17.85 1.40 -17.34
C SER A 405 18.57 1.67 -16.02
N LYS A 406 17.89 2.40 -15.14
CA LYS A 406 18.39 2.72 -13.79
C LYS A 406 18.76 1.49 -12.97
N LEU A 407 17.98 0.42 -13.08
CA LEU A 407 18.24 -0.82 -12.34
C LEU A 407 19.40 -1.62 -12.95
N THR A 408 19.57 -1.57 -14.27
CA THR A 408 20.75 -2.14 -14.95
C THR A 408 22.03 -1.45 -14.49
N PHE A 409 22.04 -0.11 -14.45
CA PHE A 409 23.17 0.66 -13.93
C PHE A 409 23.44 0.47 -12.43
N ALA A 410 22.47 -0.02 -11.66
CA ALA A 410 22.69 -0.39 -10.28
C ALA A 410 23.50 -1.71 -10.13
N LEU A 411 23.57 -2.55 -11.17
CA LEU A 411 24.34 -3.79 -11.14
C LEU A 411 25.84 -3.52 -11.05
N ASN A 412 26.51 -4.13 -10.07
CA ASN A 412 27.93 -3.93 -9.84
C ASN A 412 28.81 -4.51 -10.97
N ASP A 413 28.33 -5.57 -11.63
CA ASP A 413 29.04 -6.28 -12.70
C ASP A 413 28.64 -5.81 -14.11
N LEU A 414 27.95 -4.67 -14.24
CA LEU A 414 27.39 -4.22 -15.52
C LEU A 414 28.47 -4.09 -16.61
N VAL A 415 29.57 -3.41 -16.29
CA VAL A 415 30.65 -3.13 -17.26
C VAL A 415 31.27 -4.44 -17.75
N GLU A 416 31.64 -5.33 -16.82
CA GLU A 416 32.22 -6.63 -17.14
C GLU A 416 31.24 -7.52 -17.91
N ARG A 417 29.95 -7.44 -17.58
CA ARG A 417 28.89 -8.20 -18.25
C ARG A 417 28.74 -7.77 -19.71
N TYR A 418 28.63 -6.46 -19.97
CA TYR A 418 28.45 -5.93 -21.32
C TYR A 418 29.69 -6.17 -22.19
N GLN A 419 30.88 -5.95 -21.63
CA GLN A 419 32.15 -6.22 -22.29
C GLN A 419 32.26 -7.71 -22.68
N ARG A 420 31.98 -8.62 -21.75
CA ARG A 420 32.04 -10.08 -22.01
C ARG A 420 31.10 -10.49 -23.14
N ILE A 421 29.90 -9.93 -23.21
CA ILE A 421 28.93 -10.23 -24.27
C ILE A 421 29.44 -9.70 -25.62
N ALA A 422 29.97 -8.48 -25.67
CA ALA A 422 30.54 -7.92 -26.90
C ALA A 422 31.73 -8.76 -27.41
N GLU A 423 32.59 -9.23 -26.49
CA GLU A 423 33.70 -10.14 -26.79
C GLU A 423 33.24 -11.52 -27.27
N GLU A 424 32.16 -12.07 -26.69
CA GLU A 424 31.57 -13.36 -27.09
C GLU A 424 31.16 -13.36 -28.58
N PHE A 425 30.65 -12.23 -29.06
CA PHE A 425 30.22 -12.05 -30.45
C PHE A 425 31.25 -11.36 -31.34
N ASP A 426 32.47 -11.08 -30.87
CA ASP A 426 33.52 -10.38 -31.62
C ASP A 426 33.02 -9.06 -32.25
N VAL A 427 32.39 -8.22 -31.41
CA VAL A 427 31.88 -6.89 -31.78
C VAL A 427 32.74 -5.80 -31.16
N SER A 428 33.29 -4.90 -31.99
CA SER A 428 34.03 -3.73 -31.52
C SER A 428 33.11 -2.78 -30.73
N PRO A 429 33.58 -2.18 -29.62
CA PRO A 429 32.88 -1.10 -28.92
C PRO A 429 32.45 0.06 -29.83
N ASP A 430 33.17 0.31 -30.95
CA ASP A 430 32.81 1.35 -31.92
C ASP A 430 31.42 1.16 -32.56
N TYR A 431 30.85 -0.05 -32.50
CA TYR A 431 29.52 -0.35 -33.05
C TYR A 431 28.41 -0.31 -31.99
N LEU A 432 28.74 -0.07 -30.73
CA LEU A 432 27.81 -0.14 -29.60
C LEU A 432 27.86 1.16 -28.81
N HIS A 433 26.74 1.86 -28.74
CA HIS A 433 26.61 3.04 -27.90
C HIS A 433 25.72 2.69 -26.70
N ILE A 434 26.02 3.24 -25.53
CA ILE A 434 25.24 3.02 -24.31
C ILE A 434 24.37 4.24 -24.06
N GLU A 435 23.06 4.01 -24.01
CA GLU A 435 22.09 5.06 -23.83
C GLU A 435 21.56 5.08 -22.39
N ILE A 436 21.64 6.25 -21.76
CA ILE A 436 21.27 6.48 -20.37
C ILE A 436 20.23 7.58 -20.26
N THR A 437 19.23 7.44 -19.40
CA THR A 437 18.23 8.50 -19.20
C THR A 437 18.68 9.53 -18.17
N GLU A 438 18.16 10.75 -18.26
CA GLU A 438 18.40 11.83 -17.30
C GLU A 438 18.08 11.43 -15.84
N THR A 439 17.11 10.53 -15.64
CA THR A 439 16.68 10.12 -14.29
C THR A 439 17.76 9.36 -13.50
N LEU A 440 18.77 8.79 -14.17
CA LEU A 440 19.95 8.19 -13.55
C LEU A 440 20.75 9.20 -12.72
N MET A 441 20.74 10.48 -13.11
CA MET A 441 21.47 11.55 -12.42
C MET A 441 20.98 11.82 -10.99
N SER A 442 19.77 11.36 -10.65
CA SER A 442 19.18 11.52 -9.31
C SER A 442 19.69 10.50 -8.28
N SER A 443 20.52 9.54 -8.70
CA SER A 443 21.01 8.43 -7.88
C SER A 443 22.46 8.62 -7.44
N ASP A 444 23.14 7.54 -7.03
CA ASP A 444 24.54 7.53 -6.61
C ASP A 444 25.47 8.00 -7.74
N LEU A 445 25.70 9.32 -7.80
CA LEU A 445 26.40 9.98 -8.90
C LEU A 445 27.87 9.56 -9.01
N GLU A 446 28.53 9.25 -7.89
CA GLU A 446 29.93 8.81 -7.89
C GLU A 446 30.05 7.45 -8.58
N ASN A 447 29.17 6.49 -8.22
CA ASN A 447 29.12 5.18 -8.85
C ASN A 447 28.73 5.26 -10.34
N LEU A 448 27.82 6.16 -10.70
CA LEU A 448 27.45 6.41 -12.10
C LEU A 448 28.68 6.88 -12.90
N ILE A 449 29.36 7.94 -12.44
CA ILE A 449 30.54 8.49 -13.13
C ILE A 449 31.64 7.43 -13.26
N GLU A 450 31.90 6.64 -12.21
CA GLU A 450 32.89 5.57 -12.25
C GLU A 450 32.59 4.53 -13.36
N LYS A 451 31.34 4.11 -13.50
CA LYS A 451 30.94 3.15 -14.54
C LYS A 451 31.03 3.74 -15.94
N LEU A 452 30.60 5.00 -16.11
CA LEU A 452 30.67 5.68 -17.40
C LEU A 452 32.13 5.88 -17.87
N GLU A 453 33.04 6.29 -16.98
CA GLU A 453 34.47 6.37 -17.30
C GLU A 453 35.04 5.00 -17.69
N LYS A 454 34.65 3.92 -16.98
CA LYS A 454 35.07 2.56 -17.34
C LYS A 454 34.60 2.19 -18.75
N PHE A 455 33.33 2.42 -19.08
CA PHE A 455 32.82 2.17 -20.43
C PHE A 455 33.58 2.97 -21.50
N ARG A 456 33.81 4.27 -21.27
CA ARG A 456 34.59 5.09 -22.21
C ARG A 456 36.03 4.62 -22.35
N SER A 457 36.66 4.15 -21.26
CA SER A 457 38.01 3.59 -21.30
C SER A 457 38.11 2.30 -22.13
N LEU A 458 37.00 1.59 -22.29
CA LEU A 458 36.86 0.42 -23.17
C LEU A 458 36.52 0.80 -24.62
N GLY A 459 36.17 2.07 -24.89
CA GLY A 459 35.89 2.59 -26.23
C GLY A 459 34.41 2.77 -26.56
N TYR A 460 33.49 2.57 -25.60
CA TYR A 460 32.06 2.80 -25.84
C TYR A 460 31.72 4.30 -25.84
N GLU A 461 30.87 4.72 -26.79
CA GLU A 461 30.26 6.06 -26.78
C GLU A 461 29.04 6.07 -25.86
N ILE A 462 28.88 7.11 -25.04
CA ILE A 462 27.76 7.26 -24.10
C ILE A 462 26.80 8.35 -24.58
N GLU A 463 25.52 8.00 -24.70
CA GLU A 463 24.43 8.89 -25.10
C GLU A 463 23.51 9.18 -23.91
N LEU A 464 23.26 10.47 -23.63
CA LEU A 464 22.27 10.89 -22.66
C LEU A 464 20.92 11.11 -23.36
N ASP A 465 19.93 10.32 -22.99
CA ASP A 465 18.57 10.34 -23.50
C ASP A 465 17.61 11.23 -22.69
N ASP A 466 16.47 11.57 -23.32
CA ASP A 466 15.37 12.35 -22.74
C ASP A 466 15.75 13.75 -22.22
N PHE A 467 16.85 14.34 -22.71
CA PHE A 467 17.36 15.61 -22.18
C PHE A 467 16.34 16.74 -22.35
N GLY A 468 16.00 17.41 -21.24
CA GLY A 468 15.13 18.58 -21.22
C GLY A 468 13.68 18.30 -20.79
N THR A 469 13.36 17.06 -20.44
CA THR A 469 12.09 16.68 -19.81
C THR A 469 12.14 16.73 -18.28
N GLY A 470 13.34 16.55 -17.71
CA GLY A 470 13.58 16.47 -16.27
C GLY A 470 14.19 17.73 -15.64
N TYR A 471 14.59 17.60 -14.37
CA TYR A 471 15.30 18.63 -13.62
C TYR A 471 16.82 18.41 -13.72
N SER A 472 17.39 18.63 -14.90
CA SER A 472 18.84 18.56 -15.08
C SER A 472 19.52 19.70 -14.32
N SER A 473 20.36 19.33 -13.36
CA SER A 473 21.35 20.28 -12.86
C SER A 473 22.42 20.45 -13.94
N LEU A 474 22.53 21.65 -14.51
CA LEU A 474 23.59 21.99 -15.47
C LEU A 474 25.00 21.65 -14.95
N ASN A 475 25.19 21.74 -13.64
CA ASN A 475 26.44 21.36 -12.98
C ASN A 475 26.71 19.84 -13.04
N ILE A 476 25.66 19.01 -12.99
CA ILE A 476 25.80 17.56 -13.14
C ILE A 476 26.11 17.25 -14.60
N LEU A 477 25.37 17.83 -15.54
CA LEU A 477 25.60 17.64 -16.98
C LEU A 477 27.04 17.98 -17.39
N SER A 478 27.64 19.04 -16.84
CA SER A 478 29.03 19.41 -17.12
C SER A 478 30.08 18.46 -16.50
N SER A 479 29.67 17.57 -15.59
CA SER A 479 30.55 16.63 -14.89
C SER A 479 30.41 15.19 -15.40
N LEU A 480 29.40 14.91 -16.23
CA LEU A 480 29.16 13.57 -16.75
C LEU A 480 30.09 13.27 -17.92
N PRO A 481 30.79 12.12 -17.90
CA PRO A 481 31.61 11.69 -19.02
C PRO A 481 30.69 11.06 -20.07
N ILE A 482 30.04 11.91 -20.86
CA ILE A 482 29.18 11.54 -21.99
C ILE A 482 29.70 12.13 -23.29
N ASP A 483 29.22 11.61 -24.41
CA ASP A 483 29.67 12.01 -25.75
C ASP A 483 28.54 12.64 -26.58
N VAL A 484 27.29 12.22 -26.32
CA VAL A 484 26.10 12.66 -27.06
C VAL A 484 24.96 13.04 -26.11
N VAL A 485 24.21 14.08 -26.48
CA VAL A 485 22.95 14.46 -25.84
C VAL A 485 21.80 14.30 -26.85
N LYS A 486 20.80 13.47 -26.51
CA LYS A 486 19.58 13.29 -27.28
C LYS A 486 18.49 14.23 -26.74
N LEU A 487 17.94 15.06 -27.62
CA LEU A 487 16.91 16.05 -27.32
C LEU A 487 15.54 15.39 -27.48
N ASP A 488 14.77 15.37 -26.39
CA ASP A 488 13.47 14.69 -26.31
C ASP A 488 12.45 15.15 -27.37
N MET A 489 11.60 14.22 -27.79
CA MET A 489 10.54 14.44 -28.78
C MET A 489 9.55 15.55 -28.40
N SER A 490 9.40 15.92 -27.12
CA SER A 490 8.48 16.99 -26.69
C SER A 490 8.88 18.35 -27.24
N PHE A 491 10.16 18.57 -27.57
CA PHE A 491 10.60 19.75 -28.30
C PHE A 491 9.98 19.80 -29.71
N MET A 492 9.78 18.64 -30.36
CA MET A 492 9.19 18.52 -31.69
C MET A 492 7.67 18.62 -31.68
N LYS A 493 6.99 18.08 -30.65
CA LYS A 493 5.52 18.15 -30.50
C LYS A 493 4.98 19.58 -30.46
N GLN A 494 5.77 20.55 -30.02
CA GLN A 494 5.37 21.96 -29.91
C GLN A 494 6.07 22.88 -30.93
N PHE A 495 6.46 22.32 -32.08
CA PHE A 495 7.08 23.05 -33.18
C PHE A 495 6.23 24.27 -33.60
N GLY A 496 6.89 25.42 -33.77
CA GLY A 496 6.25 26.71 -34.12
C GLY A 496 6.04 27.68 -32.95
N ASN A 497 6.27 27.27 -31.70
CA ASN A 497 6.29 28.17 -30.56
C ASN A 497 7.66 28.87 -30.41
N GLU A 498 7.72 30.17 -30.68
CA GLU A 498 8.96 30.96 -30.67
C GLU A 498 9.78 30.84 -29.37
N LYS A 499 9.11 30.81 -28.20
CA LYS A 499 9.81 30.68 -26.92
C LYS A 499 10.49 29.32 -26.80
N ARG A 500 9.81 28.25 -27.19
CA ARG A 500 10.37 26.89 -27.13
C ARG A 500 11.48 26.68 -28.15
N THR A 501 11.36 27.26 -29.33
CA THR A 501 12.46 27.24 -30.31
C THR A 501 13.72 27.92 -29.76
N LYS A 502 13.58 29.03 -29.02
CA LYS A 502 14.73 29.67 -28.35
C LYS A 502 15.34 28.82 -27.26
N VAL A 503 14.52 28.10 -26.48
CA VAL A 503 15.00 27.15 -25.46
C VAL A 503 15.78 26.01 -26.13
N LEU A 504 15.21 25.41 -27.18
CA LEU A 504 15.86 24.36 -27.96
C LEU A 504 17.21 24.82 -28.51
N ALA A 505 17.27 26.02 -29.11
CA ALA A 505 18.51 26.61 -29.61
C ALA A 505 19.56 26.77 -28.50
N ALA A 506 19.15 27.26 -27.32
CA ALA A 506 20.05 27.40 -26.18
C ALA A 506 20.56 26.05 -25.65
N CYS A 507 19.73 25.00 -25.67
CA CYS A 507 20.14 23.64 -25.30
C CYS A 507 21.17 23.08 -26.28
N ILE A 508 20.97 23.28 -27.59
CA ILE A 508 21.92 22.85 -28.64
C ILE A 508 23.25 23.59 -28.49
N ASP A 509 23.19 24.92 -28.31
CA ASP A 509 24.39 25.73 -28.10
C ASP A 509 25.14 25.28 -26.84
N LEU A 510 24.45 25.02 -25.74
CA LEU A 510 25.05 24.51 -24.51
C LEU A 510 25.76 23.17 -24.71
N ALA A 511 25.09 22.19 -25.33
CA ALA A 511 25.67 20.88 -25.59
C ALA A 511 26.95 21.01 -26.42
N ARG A 512 26.92 21.85 -27.46
CA ARG A 512 28.09 22.14 -28.30
C ARG A 512 29.24 22.80 -27.53
N GLU A 513 28.95 23.79 -26.68
CA GLU A 513 29.98 24.46 -25.85
C GLU A 513 30.59 23.51 -24.81
N LEU A 514 29.85 22.50 -24.35
CA LEU A 514 30.36 21.43 -23.49
C LEU A 514 31.13 20.34 -24.27
N GLY A 515 31.10 20.39 -25.61
CA GLY A 515 31.78 19.44 -26.48
C GLY A 515 30.97 18.17 -26.80
N TYR A 516 29.67 18.16 -26.51
CA TYR A 516 28.79 17.02 -26.81
C TYR A 516 28.19 17.14 -28.21
N LYS A 517 28.03 16.00 -28.88
CA LYS A 517 27.20 15.91 -30.08
C LYS A 517 25.72 15.95 -29.70
N THR A 518 24.87 16.30 -30.64
CA THR A 518 23.42 16.40 -30.42
C THR A 518 22.62 15.53 -31.39
N VAL A 519 21.68 14.77 -30.85
CA VAL A 519 20.66 14.03 -31.62
C VAL A 519 19.31 14.64 -31.30
N SER A 520 18.48 14.94 -32.29
CA SER A 520 17.09 15.36 -32.03
C SER A 520 16.13 14.22 -32.35
N GLU A 521 15.26 13.90 -31.40
CA GLU A 521 14.28 12.84 -31.52
C GLU A 521 12.90 13.33 -31.95
N GLY A 522 12.06 12.39 -32.42
CA GLY A 522 10.67 12.67 -32.75
C GLY A 522 10.48 13.60 -33.95
N VAL A 523 11.45 13.65 -34.87
CA VAL A 523 11.34 14.47 -36.07
C VAL A 523 10.45 13.78 -37.11
N GLU A 524 9.32 14.39 -37.43
CA GLU A 524 8.30 13.82 -38.31
C GLU A 524 8.15 14.58 -39.64
N LYS A 525 8.55 15.86 -39.66
CA LYS A 525 8.32 16.76 -40.80
C LYS A 525 9.60 17.38 -41.32
N LYS A 526 9.62 17.67 -42.62
CA LYS A 526 10.80 18.26 -43.27
C LYS A 526 11.13 19.65 -42.72
N GLU A 527 10.13 20.45 -42.36
CA GLU A 527 10.34 21.77 -41.77
C GLU A 527 11.02 21.70 -40.39
N GLN A 528 10.76 20.64 -39.61
CA GLN A 528 11.46 20.40 -38.34
C GLN A 528 12.94 20.09 -38.59
N SER A 529 13.23 19.17 -39.51
CA SER A 529 14.60 18.82 -39.91
C SER A 529 15.38 20.04 -40.42
N ASP A 530 14.78 20.86 -41.29
CA ASP A 530 15.44 22.04 -41.84
C ASP A 530 15.73 23.11 -40.78
N MET A 531 14.89 23.21 -39.73
CA MET A 531 15.15 24.08 -38.59
C MET A 531 16.30 23.54 -37.73
N LEU A 532 16.27 22.25 -37.40
CA LEU A 532 17.30 21.61 -36.57
C LEU A 532 18.68 21.67 -37.23
N CYS A 533 18.76 21.46 -38.54
CA CYS A 533 19.99 21.63 -39.31
C CYS A 533 20.52 23.08 -39.24
N LYS A 534 19.64 24.09 -39.30
CA LYS A 534 20.05 25.50 -39.12
C LYS A 534 20.53 25.82 -37.70
N LEU A 535 19.97 25.16 -36.70
CA LEU A 535 20.40 25.29 -35.30
C LEU A 535 21.71 24.54 -35.02
N GLY A 536 22.18 23.71 -35.95
CA GLY A 536 23.45 22.99 -35.83
C GLY A 536 23.34 21.69 -35.05
N VAL A 537 22.18 21.02 -35.08
CA VAL A 537 22.05 19.65 -34.58
C VAL A 537 22.86 18.70 -35.46
N ASP A 538 23.57 17.74 -34.86
CA ASP A 538 24.42 16.80 -35.59
C ASP A 538 23.63 15.67 -36.24
N ALA A 539 22.65 15.11 -35.52
CA ALA A 539 21.89 13.94 -35.92
C ALA A 539 20.38 14.09 -35.68
N ILE A 540 19.57 13.40 -36.49
CA ILE A 540 18.12 13.40 -36.42
C ILE A 540 17.61 11.95 -36.37
N GLN A 541 16.66 11.71 -35.48
CA GLN A 541 15.91 10.47 -35.37
C GLN A 541 14.41 10.75 -35.37
N GLY A 542 13.65 9.99 -36.15
CA GLY A 542 12.19 10.10 -36.17
C GLY A 542 11.53 9.62 -37.46
N TYR A 543 10.20 9.69 -37.47
CA TYR A 543 9.37 9.14 -38.55
C TYR A 543 9.50 9.87 -39.89
N LEU A 544 10.20 11.01 -39.94
CA LEU A 544 10.59 11.64 -41.19
C LEU A 544 11.41 10.69 -42.07
N TYR A 545 12.31 9.91 -41.47
CA TYR A 545 13.15 8.94 -42.17
C TYR A 545 12.56 7.55 -42.13
N SER A 546 12.34 7.02 -40.93
CA SER A 546 11.75 5.70 -40.75
C SER A 546 11.13 5.54 -39.37
N ARG A 547 10.11 4.68 -39.30
CA ARG A 547 9.69 4.05 -38.04
C ARG A 547 10.74 3.01 -37.62
N PRO A 548 10.72 2.56 -36.35
CA PRO A 548 11.49 1.38 -35.94
C PRO A 548 11.21 0.20 -36.88
N LEU A 549 12.27 -0.42 -37.38
CA LEU A 549 12.26 -1.51 -38.35
C LEU A 549 12.56 -2.83 -37.67
N SER A 550 11.99 -3.94 -38.16
CA SER A 550 12.37 -5.28 -37.70
C SER A 550 13.84 -5.57 -38.05
N GLU A 551 14.42 -6.64 -37.50
CA GLU A 551 15.79 -7.07 -37.82
C GLU A 551 15.96 -7.27 -39.34
N GLU A 552 14.97 -7.87 -40.00
CA GLU A 552 14.96 -8.14 -41.44
C GLU A 552 14.82 -6.84 -42.26
N ASP A 553 13.87 -5.98 -41.90
CA ASP A 553 13.66 -4.71 -42.59
C ASP A 553 14.85 -3.76 -42.44
N PHE A 554 15.50 -3.77 -41.27
CA PHE A 554 16.70 -2.96 -41.05
C PHE A 554 17.91 -3.49 -41.83
N GLU A 555 18.04 -4.82 -42.00
CA GLU A 555 19.05 -5.39 -42.89
C GLU A 555 18.89 -4.87 -44.33
N ASP A 556 17.66 -4.83 -44.84
CA ASP A 556 17.37 -4.27 -46.17
C ASP A 556 17.63 -2.76 -46.22
N TYR A 557 17.28 -2.04 -45.15
CA TYR A 557 17.60 -0.62 -45.00
C TYR A 557 19.11 -0.33 -45.08
N LEU A 558 19.94 -1.17 -44.44
CA LEU A 558 21.40 -1.08 -44.53
C LEU A 558 21.90 -1.32 -45.96
N LYS A 559 21.32 -2.28 -46.69
CA LYS A 559 21.71 -2.57 -48.09
C LYS A 559 21.42 -1.37 -49.01
N GLU A 560 20.23 -0.80 -48.91
CA GLU A 560 19.83 0.35 -49.74
C GLU A 560 20.73 1.56 -49.51
N ASN A 561 21.04 1.86 -48.24
CA ASN A 561 21.92 2.97 -47.87
C ASN A 561 23.41 2.69 -48.14
N THR A 562 23.79 1.43 -48.38
CA THR A 562 25.12 1.07 -48.86
C THR A 562 25.28 1.32 -50.38
N MET A 563 24.18 1.23 -51.16
CA MET A 563 24.22 1.42 -52.62
C MET A 563 24.08 2.89 -53.09
N LEU A 564 23.77 3.82 -52.18
CA LEU A 564 23.51 5.25 -52.47
C LEU A 564 24.75 6.16 -52.34
N ILE A 565 25.95 5.58 -52.21
CA ILE A 565 27.25 6.27 -52.19
C ILE A 565 28.00 5.93 -53.49
#